data_AF-A0A6P0T1R4-F1
#
_entry.id   AF-A0A6P0T1R4-F1
#
_cell.length_a   1.000
_cell.length_b   1.000
_cell.length_c   1.000
_cell.angle_alpha   90.00
_cell.angle_beta   90.00
_cell.angle_gamma   90.00
#
_symmetry.space_group_name_H-M   'P 1'
#
loop_
_entity.id
_entity.type
_entity.pdbx_description
1 polymer ?
#
loop_
_entity_poly.entity_id
_entity_poly.type
_entity_poly.pdbx_seq_one_letter_code
_entity_poly.pdbx_strand_id
1 'polypeptide(L)'
;MAYDNICKYLAEEYPSEFFHWLLGEEPRDIQVLKTELSSEPIQADALSLLQSTNQILHLEFQTLPQSQPPLPFRMLDYWVRLH
;
A
#
# COMPACT_ATOMS: atom_id res chain seq x y z
N MET A 1 -5.95 12.59 12.18
CA MET A 1 -7.04 11.68 11.76
C MET A 1 -7.73 12.11 10.46
N ALA A 2 -7.76 13.40 10.08
CA ALA A 2 -8.30 13.82 8.77
C ALA A 2 -7.29 13.68 7.59
N TYR A 3 -5.99 13.91 7.85
CA TYR A 3 -4.95 13.82 6.80
C TYR A 3 -4.76 12.41 6.25
N ASP A 4 -4.77 11.41 7.13
CA ASP A 4 -4.65 10.01 6.76
C ASP A 4 -5.75 9.58 5.77
N ASN A 5 -6.98 10.04 5.99
CA ASN A 5 -8.10 9.76 5.07
C ASN A 5 -7.89 10.38 3.67
N ILE A 6 -7.32 11.58 3.59
CA ILE A 6 -7.03 12.21 2.29
C ILE A 6 -5.92 11.44 1.58
N CYS A 7 -4.86 11.04 2.29
CA CYS A 7 -3.77 10.28 1.70
C CYS A 7 -4.22 8.90 1.20
N LYS A 8 -5.06 8.18 1.96
CA LYS A 8 -5.68 6.91 1.51
C LYS A 8 -6.53 7.12 0.27
N TYR A 9 -7.38 8.13 0.28
CA TYR A 9 -8.20 8.49 -0.88
C TYR A 9 -7.35 8.75 -2.12
N LEU A 10 -6.28 9.54 -2.00
CA LEU A 10 -5.39 9.83 -3.12
C LEU A 10 -4.66 8.57 -3.62
N ALA A 11 -4.23 7.68 -2.71
CA ALA A 11 -3.56 6.44 -3.08
C ALA A 11 -4.50 5.45 -3.79
N GLU A 12 -5.79 5.45 -3.48
CA GLU A 12 -6.81 4.64 -4.15
C GLU A 12 -7.21 5.22 -5.52
N GLU A 13 -7.43 6.54 -5.61
CA GLU A 13 -7.89 7.19 -6.84
C GLU A 13 -6.77 7.44 -7.86
N TYR A 14 -5.54 7.69 -7.39
CA TYR A 14 -4.39 8.04 -8.22
C TYR A 14 -3.17 7.15 -7.96
N PRO A 15 -3.30 5.81 -7.98
CA PRO A 15 -2.19 4.91 -7.63
C PRO A 15 -1.00 5.07 -8.59
N SER A 16 -1.25 5.40 -9.86
CA SER A 16 -0.21 5.60 -10.87
C SER A 16 0.80 6.68 -10.47
N GLU A 17 0.30 7.77 -9.88
CA GLU A 17 1.14 8.90 -9.43
C GLU A 17 2.09 8.45 -8.31
N PHE A 18 1.65 7.54 -7.43
CA PHE A 18 2.49 7.01 -6.35
C PHE A 18 3.58 6.06 -6.86
N PHE A 19 3.27 5.21 -7.84
CA PHE A 19 4.28 4.37 -8.50
C PHE A 19 5.31 5.23 -9.23
N HIS A 20 4.86 6.24 -9.98
CA HIS A 20 5.76 7.18 -10.65
C HIS A 20 6.63 7.93 -9.64
N TRP A 21 6.03 8.47 -8.58
CA TRP A 21 6.75 9.25 -7.57
C TRP A 21 7.78 8.43 -6.79
N LEU A 22 7.42 7.24 -6.31
CA LEU A 22 8.25 6.46 -5.38
C LEU A 22 9.21 5.50 -6.10
N LEU A 23 8.80 4.97 -7.25
CA LEU A 23 9.55 3.94 -7.97
C LEU A 23 10.12 4.44 -9.29
N GLY A 24 9.72 5.63 -9.77
CA GLY A 24 10.16 6.17 -11.06
C GLY A 24 9.63 5.38 -12.25
N GLU A 25 8.58 4.59 -12.05
CA GLU A 25 7.98 3.74 -13.07
C GLU A 25 6.81 4.45 -13.75
N GLU A 26 6.57 4.14 -15.03
CA GLU A 26 5.32 4.49 -15.72
C GLU A 26 4.40 3.27 -15.67
N PRO A 27 3.62 3.10 -14.59
CA PRO A 27 2.90 1.87 -14.34
C PRO A 27 1.79 1.69 -15.38
N ARG A 28 1.64 0.46 -15.85
CA ARG A 28 0.50 0.00 -16.66
C ARG A 28 -0.16 -1.17 -15.96
N ASP A 29 -1.48 -1.19 -15.97
CA ASP A 29 -2.31 -2.24 -15.36
C ASP A 29 -2.11 -2.35 -13.84
N ILE A 30 -2.44 -1.26 -13.13
CA ILE A 30 -2.46 -1.25 -11.66
C ILE A 30 -3.80 -1.78 -11.16
N GLN A 31 -3.72 -2.70 -10.21
CA GLN A 31 -4.85 -3.19 -9.44
C GLN A 31 -4.74 -2.69 -8.00
N VAL A 32 -5.68 -1.83 -7.57
CA VAL A 32 -5.82 -1.46 -6.15
C VAL A 32 -6.39 -2.65 -5.38
N LEU A 33 -5.67 -3.09 -4.36
CA LEU A 33 -6.06 -4.21 -3.50
C LEU A 33 -6.75 -3.65 -2.26
N LYS A 34 -8.08 -3.84 -2.18
CA LYS A 34 -8.83 -3.43 -0.98
C LYS A 34 -8.30 -4.20 0.24
N THR A 35 -7.92 -3.46 1.26
CA THR A 35 -7.13 -3.94 2.41
C THR A 35 -7.92 -4.73 3.46
N GLU A 36 -9.19 -5.05 3.19
CA GLU A 36 -10.01 -5.96 4.01
C GLU A 36 -9.70 -7.43 3.69
N LEU A 37 -8.46 -7.86 3.92
CA LEU A 37 -8.12 -9.28 3.98
C LEU A 37 -8.80 -9.87 5.22
N SER A 38 -9.68 -10.86 5.04
CA SER A 38 -10.73 -11.25 6.02
C SER A 38 -10.28 -11.92 7.34
N SER A 39 -9.10 -11.63 7.88
CA SER A 39 -8.65 -12.15 9.19
C SER A 39 -7.52 -11.28 9.78
N GLU A 40 -7.85 -10.42 10.75
CA GLU A 40 -7.04 -9.67 11.77
C GLU A 40 -5.58 -9.17 11.49
N PRO A 41 -5.03 -8.21 12.28
CA PRO A 41 -5.52 -6.89 12.67
C PRO A 41 -4.74 -5.74 11.97
N ILE A 42 -3.81 -6.09 11.08
CA ILE A 42 -2.89 -5.14 10.45
C ILE A 42 -3.49 -4.76 9.09
N GLN A 43 -3.94 -3.51 8.95
CA GLN A 43 -4.44 -2.93 7.71
C GLN A 43 -3.45 -1.89 7.18
N ALA A 44 -3.06 -2.05 5.93
CA ALA A 44 -2.27 -1.08 5.20
C ALA A 44 -3.15 0.12 4.90
N ASP A 45 -2.55 1.29 4.82
CA ASP A 45 -3.29 2.47 4.41
C ASP A 45 -3.60 2.41 2.91
N ALA A 46 -2.68 1.89 2.10
CA ALA A 46 -2.95 1.52 0.71
C ALA A 46 -2.08 0.35 0.23
N LEU A 47 -2.68 -0.50 -0.61
CA LEU A 47 -2.00 -1.58 -1.34
C LEU A 47 -2.40 -1.57 -2.80
N SER A 48 -1.40 -1.60 -3.68
CA SER A 48 -1.60 -1.65 -5.11
C SER A 48 -0.63 -2.64 -5.75
N LEU A 49 -1.14 -3.48 -6.64
CA LEU A 49 -0.36 -4.44 -7.42
C LEU A 49 -0.17 -3.89 -8.84
N LEU A 50 1.09 -3.73 -9.24
CA LEU A 50 1.45 -3.54 -10.63
C LEU A 50 1.53 -4.90 -11.31
N GLN A 51 0.51 -5.23 -12.11
CA GLN A 51 0.36 -6.58 -12.67
C GLN A 51 1.45 -6.92 -13.68
N SER A 52 1.94 -5.92 -14.43
CA SER A 52 2.97 -6.09 -15.47
C SER A 52 4.30 -6.59 -14.93
N THR A 53 4.68 -6.20 -13.71
CA THR A 53 5.94 -6.59 -13.05
C THR A 53 5.72 -7.50 -11.84
N ASN A 54 4.46 -7.81 -11.52
CA ASN A 54 4.05 -8.49 -10.29
C ASN A 54 4.65 -7.84 -9.02
N GLN A 55 4.64 -6.51 -8.99
CA GLN A 55 5.20 -5.72 -7.90
C GLN A 55 4.10 -5.12 -7.03
N ILE A 56 4.22 -5.26 -5.72
CA ILE A 56 3.28 -4.68 -4.76
C ILE A 56 3.87 -3.38 -4.21
N LEU A 57 3.11 -2.29 -4.30
CA LEU A 57 3.37 -1.05 -3.59
C LEU A 57 2.52 -1.02 -2.32
N HIS A 58 3.20 -0.99 -1.16
CA HIS A 58 2.59 -0.91 0.17
C HIS A 58 2.90 0.47 0.78
N LEU A 59 1.86 1.23 1.08
CA LEU A 59 1.95 2.58 1.66
C LEU A 59 1.33 2.64 3.06
N GLU A 60 1.99 3.43 3.91
CA GLU A 60 1.62 3.72 5.29
C GLU A 60 1.83 5.21 5.55
N PHE A 61 0.78 5.93 5.95
CA PHE A 61 0.81 7.38 6.17
C PHE A 61 0.89 7.68 7.65
N GLN A 62 2.11 7.73 8.17
CA GLN A 62 2.36 7.88 9.60
C GLN A 62 2.93 9.27 9.93
N THR A 63 2.53 9.83 11.06
CA THR A 63 3.13 11.07 11.60
C THR A 63 4.45 10.81 12.33
N LEU A 64 4.71 9.56 12.69
CA LEU A 64 5.93 9.08 13.35
C LEU A 64 6.49 7.90 12.57
N PRO A 65 7.82 7.74 12.46
CA PRO A 65 8.43 6.64 11.74
C PRO A 65 8.30 5.28 12.45
N GLN A 66 7.95 5.26 13.74
CA GLN A 66 7.78 4.03 14.49
C GLN A 66 6.38 3.43 14.26
N SER A 67 6.34 2.15 13.89
CA SER A 67 5.11 1.36 13.80
C SER A 67 5.15 0.17 14.76
N GLN A 68 3.98 -0.22 15.29
CA GLN A 68 3.81 -1.45 16.04
C GLN A 68 2.68 -2.28 15.39
N PRO A 69 2.96 -3.47 14.84
CA PRO A 69 4.27 -4.10 14.72
C PRO A 69 5.22 -3.36 13.75
N PRO A 70 6.54 -3.63 13.79
CA PRO A 70 7.51 -2.99 12.92
C PRO A 70 7.17 -3.13 11.43
N LEU A 71 7.41 -2.08 10.63
CA LEU A 71 7.11 -2.03 9.20
C LEU A 71 7.58 -3.27 8.42
N PRO A 72 8.82 -3.77 8.60
CA PRO A 72 9.26 -4.98 7.89
C PRO A 72 8.39 -6.21 8.19
N PHE A 73 7.86 -6.34 9.40
CA PHE A 73 6.97 -7.43 9.77
C PHE A 73 5.60 -7.31 9.08
N ARG A 74 5.08 -6.08 8.99
CA ARG A 74 3.84 -5.79 8.26
C ARG A 74 3.98 -6.10 6.77
N MET A 75 5.08 -5.68 6.15
CA MET A 75 5.37 -5.96 4.74
C MET A 75 5.49 -7.45 4.46
N LEU A 76 6.14 -8.21 5.37
CA LEU A 76 6.24 -9.67 5.25
C LEU A 76 4.86 -10.34 5.35
N ASP A 77 4.02 -9.92 6.29
CA ASP A 77 2.65 -10.46 6.45
C ASP A 77 1.83 -10.25 5.17
N TYR A 78 1.92 -9.07 4.52
CA TYR A 78 1.24 -8.85 3.24
C TYR A 78 1.77 -9.73 2.12
N TRP A 79 3.09 -9.87 2.02
CA TRP A 79 3.69 -10.67 0.96
C TRP A 79 3.19 -12.12 1.02
N VAL A 80 3.13 -12.71 2.23
CA VAL A 80 2.65 -14.09 2.48
C VAL A 80 1.15 -14.25 2.22
N ARG A 81 0.34 -13.20 2.35
CA ARG A 81 -1.12 -13.28 2.09
C ARG A 81 -1.49 -13.13 0.62
N LEU A 82 -0.60 -12.54 -0.18
CA LEU A 82 -0.81 -12.29 -1.61
C LEU A 82 -0.13 -13.34 -2.52
N HIS A 83 0.71 -14.22 -1.97
CA HIS A 83 1.41 -15.31 -2.66
C HIS A 83 1.11 -16.66 -2.01
#